data_AF-A0A935BB61-F1
#
_entry.id   AF-A0A935BB61-F1
#
_cell.length_a   1.000
_cell.length_b   1.000
_cell.length_c   1.000
_cell.angle_alpha   90.00
_cell.angle_beta   90.00
_cell.angle_gamma   90.00
#
_symmetry.space_group_name_H-M   'P 1'
#
loop_
_entity.id
_entity.type
_entity.pdbx_description
1 polymer ?
#
loop_
_entity_poly.entity_id
_entity_poly.type
_entity_poly.pdbx_seq_one_letter_code
_entity_poly.pdbx_strand_id
1 'polypeptide(L)' 'MRAKLIHFVESPGFTNRIDKLASLEVLLSLQNDLIKDPELGDLMAGCAGARKGRVGDKAAGKGKSTSMFIS' A
#
# COMPACT_ATOMS: atom_id res chain seq x y z
N MET A 1 12.55 5.14 -23.34
CA MET A 1 12.07 5.08 -21.95
C MET A 1 12.97 4.11 -21.20
N ARG A 2 13.56 4.53 -20.07
CA ARG A 2 14.42 3.66 -19.25
C ARG A 2 13.49 2.82 -18.36
N ALA A 3 13.52 1.50 -18.49
CA ALA A 3 12.76 0.63 -17.60
C ALA A 3 13.27 0.83 -16.17
N LYS A 4 12.42 1.37 -15.30
CA LYS A 4 12.74 1.50 -13.87
C LYS A 4 12.31 0.20 -13.20
N LEU A 5 13.27 -0.53 -12.67
CA LEU A 5 13.01 -1.73 -11.89
C LEU A 5 12.46 -1.28 -10.52
N ILE A 6 11.24 -1.68 -10.19
CA ILE A 6 10.58 -1.34 -8.92
C ILE A 6 10.53 -2.62 -8.08
N HIS A 7 11.04 -2.54 -6.86
CA HIS A 7 11.01 -3.62 -5.88
C HIS A 7 10.19 -3.21 -4.68
N PHE A 8 9.24 -4.06 -4.29
CA PHE A 8 8.49 -3.91 -3.05
C PHE A 8 9.17 -4.74 -1.96
N VAL A 9 9.42 -4.12 -0.82
CA VAL A 9 9.98 -4.79 0.36
C VAL A 9 8.89 -4.81 1.43
N GLU A 10 8.47 -5.99 1.84
CA GLU A 10 7.46 -6.16 2.88
C GLU A 10 8.11 -6.39 4.24
N SER A 11 7.58 -5.74 5.27
CA SER A 11 7.94 -6.05 6.65
C SER A 11 7.11 -7.24 7.15
N PRO A 12 7.61 -8.06 8.08
CA PRO A 12 6.83 -9.18 8.63
C PRO A 12 5.49 -8.76 9.23
N GLY A 13 5.42 -7.57 9.84
CA GLY A 13 4.18 -7.02 10.39
C GLY A 13 3.17 -6.60 9.32
N PHE A 14 3.66 -6.18 8.15
CA PHE A 14 2.83 -5.87 6.99
C PHE A 14 2.24 -7.15 6.38
N THR A 15 3.09 -8.13 6.04
CA THR A 15 2.66 -9.38 5.40
C THR A 15 1.60 -10.10 6.24
N ASN A 16 1.85 -10.24 7.55
CA ASN A 16 0.89 -10.87 8.47
C ASN A 16 -0.47 -10.15 8.58
N ARG A 17 -0.51 -8.84 8.31
CA ARG A 17 -1.75 -8.05 8.36
C ARG A 17 -2.46 -8.06 7.02
N ILE A 18 -1.73 -7.88 5.91
CA ILE A 18 -2.35 -7.83 4.59
C ILE A 18 -3.01 -9.15 4.25
N ASP A 19 -2.37 -10.28 4.57
CA ASP A 19 -2.93 -11.62 4.37
C ASP A 19 -4.27 -11.85 5.10
N LYS A 20 -4.48 -11.15 6.23
CA LYS A 20 -5.71 -11.25 7.04
C LYS A 20 -6.77 -10.24 6.63
N LEU A 21 -6.38 -9.14 6.00
CA LEU A 21 -7.23 -7.97 5.81
C LEU A 21 -7.63 -7.74 4.36
N ALA A 22 -6.90 -8.27 3.40
CA ALA A 22 -7.11 -8.01 1.99
C ALA A 22 -6.79 -9.23 1.13
N SER A 23 -7.41 -9.33 -0.04
CA SER A 23 -7.06 -10.35 -1.03
C SER A 23 -5.78 -9.99 -1.78
N LEU A 24 -5.20 -10.99 -2.46
CA LEU A 24 -4.05 -10.78 -3.36
C LEU A 24 -4.34 -9.73 -4.44
N GLU A 25 -5.58 -9.64 -4.93
CA GLU A 25 -5.99 -8.65 -5.93
C GLU A 25 -5.88 -7.22 -5.40
N VAL A 26 -6.22 -6.99 -4.13
CA VAL A 26 -6.08 -5.69 -3.47
C VAL A 26 -4.60 -5.32 -3.35
N LEU A 27 -3.75 -6.25 -2.93
CA LEU A 27 -2.30 -6.03 -2.85
C LEU A 27 -1.70 -5.68 -4.22
N LEU A 28 -2.09 -6.40 -5.27
CA LEU A 28 -1.66 -6.11 -6.64
C LEU A 28 -2.17 -4.74 -7.13
N SER A 29 -3.41 -4.37 -6.80
CA SER A 29 -3.95 -3.06 -7.17
C SER A 29 -3.15 -1.93 -6.50
N LEU A 30 -2.81 -2.08 -5.23
CA LEU A 30 -1.99 -1.13 -4.48
C LEU A 30 -0.59 -0.99 -5.10
N GLN A 31 0.08 -2.11 -5.38
CA GLN A 31 1.40 -2.09 -6.00
C GLN A 31 1.36 -1.37 -7.36
N ASN A 32 0.34 -1.63 -8.17
CA ASN A 32 0.16 -0.94 -9.45
C ASN A 32 -0.07 0.57 -9.29
N ASP A 33 -0.82 0.98 -8.27
CA ASP A 33 -1.06 2.40 -8.01
C ASP A 33 0.22 3.10 -7.51
N LEU A 34 1.04 2.43 -6.70
CA LEU A 34 2.36 2.93 -6.28
C LEU A 34 3.39 2.99 -7.42
N ILE A 35 3.28 2.09 -8.40
CA ILE A 35 4.11 2.16 -9.62
C ILE A 35 3.77 3.42 -10.43
N LYS A 36 2.47 3.78 -10.50
CA LYS A 36 2.01 4.97 -11.22
C LYS A 36 2.36 6.26 -10.48
N ASP A 37 2.16 6.28 -9.17
CA ASP A 37 2.44 7.42 -8.30
C ASP A 37 3.18 6.97 -7.02
N PRO A 38 4.51 7.06 -7.00
CA PRO A 38 5.30 6.75 -5.81
C PRO A 38 5.06 7.68 -4.63
N GLU A 39 4.47 8.86 -4.86
CA GLU A 39 4.15 9.83 -3.80
C GLU A 39 2.74 9.68 -3.26
N LEU A 40 2.03 8.62 -3.67
CA LEU A 40 0.67 8.33 -3.25
C LEU A 40 0.55 8.24 -1.72
N GLY A 41 -0.38 9.03 -1.18
CA GLY A 41 -0.70 9.07 0.24
C GLY A 41 -0.04 10.24 1.00
N ASP A 42 -0.52 10.43 2.22
CA ASP A 42 -0.14 11.59 3.02
C ASP A 42 1.24 11.39 3.67
N LEU A 43 2.10 12.40 3.55
CA LEU A 43 3.41 12.40 4.22
C LEU A 43 3.21 12.43 5.74
N MET A 44 3.79 11.47 6.45
CA MET A 44 3.76 11.44 7.90
C MET A 44 4.91 12.25 8.47
N ALA A 45 4.58 13.40 9.08
CA ALA A 45 5.55 14.25 9.75
C ALA A 45 6.26 13.47 10.88
N GLY A 46 7.58 13.64 10.97
CA GLY A 46 8.40 12.95 11.98
C GLY A 46 8.72 11.48 11.68
N CYS A 47 8.23 10.91 10.57
CA CYS A 47 8.49 9.51 10.18
C CYS A 47 9.48 9.39 9.01
N ALA A 48 10.46 10.29 8.92
CA ALA A 48 11.56 10.24 7.95
C ALA A 48 11.15 10.03 6.47
N GLY A 49 9.99 10.56 6.07
CA GLY A 49 9.50 10.45 4.68
C GLY A 49 8.44 9.38 4.44
N ALA A 50 8.08 8.58 5.46
CA ALA A 50 7.05 7.56 5.33
C ALA A 50 5.68 8.18 4.97
N ARG A 51 4.90 7.46 4.15
CA ARG A 51 3.60 7.89 3.66
C ARG A 51 2.49 6.94 4.11
N LYS A 52 1.29 7.50 4.29
CA LYS A 52 0.10 6.75 4.68
C LYS A 52 -0.96 6.80 3.59
N GLY A 53 -1.20 5.63 2.99
CA GLY A 53 -2.25 5.43 2.00
C GLY A 53 -3.53 4.86 2.64
N ARG A 54 -4.68 5.16 2.03
CA ARG A 54 -5.94 4.46 2.31
C ARG A 54 -6.25 3.59 1.11
N VAL A 55 -6.37 2.28 1.34
CA VAL A 55 -6.78 1.32 0.32
C VAL A 55 -8.17 0.83 0.69
N GLY A 56 -9.13 1.01 -0.20
CA GLY A 56 -10.47 0.46 -0.03
C GLY A 56 -10.56 -0.89 -0.70
N ASP A 57 -10.85 -1.94 0.07
CA ASP A 57 -11.23 -3.22 -0.51
C ASP A 57 -12.69 -3.13 -0.99
N LYS A 58 -12.90 -3.20 -2.32
CA LYS A 58 -14.25 -3.19 -2.91
C LYS A 58 -15.04 -4.46 -2.60
N ALA A 59 -14.37 -5.59 -2.29
CA ALA A 59 -15.01 -6.84 -1.92
C ALA A 59 -15.47 -6.85 -0.45
N ALA A 60 -14.80 -6.09 0.42
CA ALA A 60 -15.23 -5.89 1.80
C ALA A 60 -16.32 -4.80 1.86
N GLY A 61 -17.56 -5.19 1.60
CA GLY A 61 -18.73 -4.31 1.60
C GLY A 61 -18.67 -3.17 2.64
N LYS A 62 -18.83 -1.94 2.16
CA LYS A 62 -19.15 -0.71 2.90
C LYS A 62 -18.53 -0.63 4.31
N GLY A 63 -17.24 -0.26 4.41
CA GLY A 63 -16.76 0.46 5.60
C GLY A 63 -15.43 0.05 6.23
N LYS A 64 -14.71 -0.95 5.73
CA LYS A 64 -13.39 -1.29 6.28
C LYS A 64 -12.28 -0.58 5.50
N SER A 65 -12.06 0.70 5.83
CA SER A 65 -10.86 1.43 5.39
C SER A 65 -9.66 0.93 6.18
N THR A 66 -8.82 0.10 5.58
CA THR A 66 -7.55 -0.31 6.18
C THR A 66 -6.49 0.75 5.86
N SER A 67 -5.91 1.33 6.91
CA SER A 67 -4.82 2.27 6.74
C SER A 67 -3.51 1.51 6.51
N MET A 68 -2.81 1.81 5.43
CA MET A 68 -1.58 1.11 5.07
C MET A 68 -0.39 2.05 5.14
N PHE A 69 0.68 1.58 5.78
CA PHE A 69 1.93 2.30 5.92
C PHE A 69 2.86 1.90 4.78
N ILE A 70 3.40 2.89 4.07
CA ILE A 70 4.32 2.69 2.95
C ILE A 70 5.55 3.54 3.28
N SER A 71 6.68 2.88 3.52
CA SER A 71 7.95 3.52 3.88
C SER A 71 8.92 3.49 2.72
#